data_AF-A0A3A3D988-F1
#
_entry.id   AF-A0A3A3D988-F1
#
_cell.length_a   1.000
_cell.length_b   1.000
_cell.length_c   1.000
_cell.angle_alpha   90.00
_cell.angle_beta   90.00
_cell.angle_gamma   90.00
#
_symmetry.space_group_name_H-M   'P 1'
#
loop_
_entity.id
_entity.type
_entity.pdbx_description
1 polymer ?
#
loop_
_entity_poly.entity_id
_entity_poly.type
_entity_poly.pdbx_seq_one_letter_code
_entity_poly.pdbx_strand_id
1 'polypeptide(L)'
;MKPLLIKSIGMSLLSPIIIGSVLGLYYGVSLEQPMWSVFVGLLMSAIANAHIVGLAMAAFVVPGYLLMHKYNKVQYSAVLTLGMLGGAVFSYLLAASSGAGFVVNTVMAALAAGLFLFGLRRFA
;
A
#
# COMPACT_ATOMS: atom_id res chain seq x y z
N MET A 1 -17.41 -15.26 1.53
CA MET A 1 -16.88 -13.90 1.82
C MET A 1 -15.58 -13.90 2.64
N LYS A 2 -15.53 -14.49 3.84
CA LYS A 2 -14.30 -14.50 4.68
C LYS A 2 -13.02 -15.00 3.98
N PRO A 3 -13.01 -16.12 3.23
CA PRO A 3 -11.79 -16.58 2.55
C PRO A 3 -11.37 -15.67 1.38
N LEU A 4 -12.31 -14.95 0.78
CA LEU A 4 -12.05 -14.02 -0.32
C LEU A 4 -11.37 -12.74 0.17
N LEU A 5 -11.86 -12.21 1.30
CA LEU A 5 -11.25 -11.07 1.98
C LEU A 5 -9.80 -11.36 2.38
N ILE A 6 -9.53 -12.54 2.97
CA ILE A 6 -8.19 -12.93 3.39
C ILE A 6 -7.24 -13.02 2.19
N LYS A 7 -7.66 -13.66 1.08
CA LYS A 7 -6.85 -13.73 -0.15
C LYS A 7 -6.57 -12.35 -0.75
N SER A 8 -7.56 -11.46 -0.69
CA SER A 8 -7.44 -10.09 -1.21
C SER A 8 -6.52 -9.22 -0.35
N ILE A 9 -6.59 -9.38 0.97
CA ILE A 9 -5.65 -8.76 1.91
C ILE A 9 -4.23 -9.28 1.65
N GLY A 10 -4.08 -10.59 1.42
CA GLY A 10 -2.79 -11.19 1.04
C GLY A 10 -2.17 -10.53 -0.19
N MET A 11 -2.97 -10.24 -1.22
CA MET A 11 -2.46 -9.52 -2.40
C MET A 11 -2.05 -8.07 -2.11
N SER A 12 -2.70 -7.40 -1.16
CA SER A 12 -2.33 -6.03 -0.77
C SER A 12 -0.96 -5.94 -0.07
N LEU A 13 -0.53 -7.03 0.59
CA LEU A 13 0.79 -7.15 1.21
C LEU A 13 1.93 -7.22 0.19
N LEU A 14 1.63 -7.39 -1.10
CA LEU A 14 2.63 -7.29 -2.17
C LEU A 14 2.98 -5.83 -2.51
N SER A 15 2.18 -4.85 -2.08
CA SER A 15 2.44 -3.45 -2.45
C SER A 15 3.81 -2.91 -2.02
N PRO A 16 4.36 -3.22 -0.83
CA PRO A 16 5.69 -2.76 -0.44
C PRO A 16 6.79 -3.36 -1.31
N ILE A 17 6.62 -4.62 -1.73
CA ILE A 17 7.56 -5.29 -2.62
C ILE A 17 7.53 -4.64 -4.01
N ILE A 18 6.33 -4.38 -4.54
CA ILE A 18 6.17 -3.77 -5.87
C ILE A 18 6.77 -2.36 -5.87
N ILE A 19 6.42 -1.52 -4.90
CA ILE A 19 6.91 -0.13 -4.86
C ILE A 19 8.38 -0.06 -4.51
N GLY A 20 8.85 -0.86 -3.55
CA GLY A 20 10.27 -0.96 -3.24
C GLY A 20 11.10 -1.40 -4.45
N SER A 21 10.59 -2.35 -5.25
CA SER A 21 11.28 -2.79 -6.47
C SER A 21 11.26 -1.72 -7.57
N VAL A 22 10.12 -1.07 -7.81
CA VAL A 22 9.99 -0.03 -8.83
C VAL A 22 10.87 1.18 -8.50
N LEU A 23 10.84 1.65 -7.24
CA LEU A 23 11.69 2.75 -6.79
C LEU A 23 13.17 2.34 -6.78
N GLY A 24 13.48 1.14 -6.32
CA GLY A 24 14.84 0.58 -6.33
C GLY A 24 15.44 0.55 -7.73
N LEU A 25 14.68 0.09 -8.73
CA LEU A 25 15.12 0.09 -10.13
C LEU A 25 15.22 1.50 -10.69
N TYR A 26 14.22 2.35 -10.46
CA TYR A 26 14.20 3.73 -10.95
C TYR A 26 15.42 4.51 -10.46
N TYR A 27 15.68 4.50 -9.14
CA TYR A 27 16.79 5.23 -8.56
C TYR A 27 18.14 4.53 -8.77
N GLY A 28 18.18 3.20 -8.85
CA GLY A 28 19.40 2.45 -9.14
C GLY A 28 19.91 2.66 -10.58
N VAL A 29 19.03 3.01 -11.52
CA VAL A 29 19.40 3.37 -12.89
C VAL A 29 19.66 4.88 -13.02
N SER A 30 18.90 5.71 -12.31
CA SER A 30 18.94 7.17 -12.48
C SER A 30 20.04 7.86 -11.68
N LEU A 31 20.50 7.25 -10.57
CA LEU A 31 21.60 7.77 -9.77
C LEU A 31 22.85 6.98 -10.15
N GLU A 32 23.96 7.66 -10.42
CA GLU A 32 25.30 7.07 -10.69
C GLU A 32 25.92 6.38 -9.45
N GLN A 33 25.07 5.80 -8.62
CA GLN A 33 25.37 5.04 -7.41
C GLN A 33 25.40 3.55 -7.73
N PRO A 34 26.00 2.70 -6.87
CA PRO A 34 25.96 1.26 -7.06
C PRO A 34 24.51 0.75 -7.05
N MET A 35 24.00 0.33 -8.21
CA MET A 35 22.61 -0.08 -8.43
C MET A 35 22.11 -1.07 -7.36
N TRP A 36 22.93 -2.08 -7.01
CA TRP A 36 22.56 -3.11 -6.05
C TRP A 36 22.36 -2.56 -4.62
N SER A 37 23.17 -1.59 -4.18
CA SER A 37 23.02 -1.04 -2.83
C SER A 37 21.78 -0.16 -2.72
N VAL A 38 21.50 0.64 -3.75
CA VAL A 38 20.29 1.49 -3.83
C VAL A 38 19.03 0.64 -3.90
N PHE A 39 19.03 -0.38 -4.75
CA PHE A 39 17.89 -1.30 -4.90
C PHE A 39 17.56 -2.01 -3.59
N VAL A 40 18.55 -2.66 -2.97
CA VAL A 40 18.34 -3.40 -1.72
C VAL A 40 17.97 -2.45 -0.59
N GLY A 41 18.58 -1.27 -0.50
CA GLY A 41 18.26 -0.28 0.52
C GLY A 41 16.80 0.19 0.45
N LEU A 42 16.32 0.55 -0.75
CA LEU A 42 14.94 0.99 -0.95
C LEU A 42 13.93 -0.15 -0.76
N LEU A 43 14.26 -1.36 -1.21
CA LEU A 43 13.42 -2.53 -0.99
C LEU A 43 13.29 -2.85 0.50
N MET A 44 14.39 -2.86 1.24
CA MET A 44 14.39 -3.09 2.69
C MET A 44 13.67 -1.98 3.44
N SER A 45 13.81 -0.72 3.00
CA SER A 45 13.06 0.40 3.56
C SER A 45 11.55 0.27 3.33
N ALA A 46 11.12 -0.11 2.13
CA ALA A 46 9.72 -0.34 1.82
C ALA A 46 9.14 -1.50 2.66
N ILE A 47 9.89 -2.60 2.82
CA ILE A 47 9.52 -3.72 3.68
C ILE A 47 9.43 -3.29 5.15
N ALA A 48 10.40 -2.49 5.63
CA ALA A 48 10.37 -1.96 6.99
C ALA A 48 9.10 -1.12 7.23
N ASN A 49 8.65 -0.38 6.22
CA ASN A 49 7.43 0.44 6.26
C ASN A 49 6.12 -0.31 5.93
N ALA A 50 6.17 -1.63 5.68
CA ALA A 50 4.98 -2.43 5.35
C ALA A 50 3.92 -2.42 6.48
N HIS A 51 4.33 -2.20 7.73
CA HIS A 51 3.42 -2.08 8.86
C HIS A 51 2.42 -0.91 8.70
N ILE A 52 2.84 0.20 8.07
CA ILE A 52 1.99 1.37 7.79
C ILE A 52 0.85 0.98 6.84
N VAL A 53 1.17 0.18 5.82
CA VAL A 53 0.19 -0.36 4.87
C VAL A 53 -0.78 -1.29 5.57
N GLY A 54 -0.26 -2.20 6.42
CA GLY A 54 -1.09 -3.13 7.19
C GLY A 54 -2.10 -2.39 8.08
N LEU A 55 -1.66 -1.34 8.77
CA LEU A 55 -2.51 -0.49 9.60
C LEU A 55 -3.53 0.29 8.77
N ALA A 56 -3.11 0.88 7.64
CA ALA A 56 -4.02 1.58 6.72
C ALA A 56 -5.13 0.64 6.18
N MET A 57 -4.75 -0.60 5.84
CA MET A 57 -5.69 -1.61 5.38
C MET A 57 -6.67 -2.04 6.47
N ALA A 58 -6.18 -2.25 7.69
CA ALA A 58 -6.99 -2.69 8.83
C ALA A 58 -7.96 -1.61 9.32
N ALA A 59 -7.53 -0.36 9.39
CA ALA A 59 -8.33 0.73 9.97
C ALA A 59 -9.25 1.43 8.96
N PHE A 60 -8.80 1.60 7.71
CA PHE A 60 -9.55 2.39 6.71
C PHE A 60 -10.11 1.55 5.57
N VAL A 61 -9.26 0.80 4.86
CA VAL A 61 -9.64 0.18 3.57
C VAL A 61 -10.63 -0.96 3.76
N VAL A 62 -10.34 -1.94 4.63
CA VAL A 62 -11.21 -3.09 4.85
C VAL A 62 -12.54 -2.68 5.51
N PRO A 63 -12.56 -1.89 6.60
CA PRO A 63 -13.81 -1.43 7.19
C PRO A 63 -14.61 -0.54 6.24
N GLY A 64 -13.94 0.37 5.51
CA GLY A 64 -14.57 1.25 4.54
C GLY A 64 -15.23 0.48 3.39
N TYR A 65 -14.55 -0.54 2.87
CA TYR A 65 -15.13 -1.44 1.86
C TYR A 65 -16.35 -2.18 2.41
N LEU A 66 -16.28 -2.76 3.62
CA LEU A 66 -17.40 -3.48 4.23
C LEU A 66 -18.62 -2.58 4.44
N LEU A 67 -18.39 -1.34 4.86
CA LEU A 67 -19.45 -0.35 5.03
C LEU A 67 -20.11 -0.01 3.68
N MET A 68 -19.32 0.27 2.64
CA MET A 68 -19.85 0.57 1.30
C MET A 68 -20.58 -0.64 0.68
N HIS A 69 -20.09 -1.85 0.95
CA HIS A 69 -20.73 -3.09 0.54
C HIS A 69 -22.09 -3.27 1.24
N LYS A 70 -22.20 -2.91 2.53
CA LYS A 70 -23.48 -2.97 3.26
C LYS A 70 -24.54 -2.03 2.68
N TYR A 71 -24.13 -0.86 2.18
CA TYR A 71 -25.05 0.12 1.57
C TYR A 71 -25.18 -0.01 0.04
N ASN A 72 -24.61 -1.07 -0.56
CA ASN A 72 -24.63 -1.34 -2.00
C ASN A 72 -24.14 -0.17 -2.88
N LYS A 73 -23.21 0.64 -2.35
CA LYS A 73 -22.62 1.81 -3.03
C LYS A 73 -21.09 1.69 -3.05
N VAL A 74 -20.58 0.56 -3.56
CA VAL A 74 -19.13 0.35 -3.65
C VAL A 74 -18.54 1.25 -4.72
N GLN A 75 -17.87 2.31 -4.30
CA GLN A 75 -17.11 3.20 -5.18
C GLN A 75 -15.62 2.87 -5.06
N TYR A 76 -15.03 2.44 -6.18
CA TYR A 76 -13.61 2.08 -6.24
C TYR A 76 -12.70 3.28 -5.92
N SER A 77 -13.07 4.46 -6.41
CA SER A 77 -12.37 5.71 -6.09
C SER A 77 -12.35 5.97 -4.58
N ALA A 78 -13.47 5.74 -3.90
CA ALA A 78 -13.58 5.96 -2.46
C ALA A 78 -12.67 5.00 -1.65
N VAL A 79 -12.58 3.73 -2.06
CA VAL A 79 -11.68 2.76 -1.42
C VAL A 79 -10.21 3.10 -1.65
N LEU A 80 -9.85 3.57 -2.85
CA LEU A 80 -8.50 4.07 -3.15
C LEU A 80 -8.16 5.31 -2.32
N THR A 81 -9.09 6.27 -2.19
CA THR A 81 -8.89 7.46 -1.36
C THR A 81 -8.76 7.11 0.12
N LEU A 82 -9.49 6.10 0.61
CA LEU A 82 -9.34 5.60 1.98
C LEU A 82 -7.96 4.95 2.19
N GLY A 83 -7.43 4.25 1.18
CA GLY A 83 -6.07 3.73 1.19
C GLY A 83 -5.03 4.86 1.27
N MET A 84 -5.17 5.89 0.44
CA MET A 84 -4.30 7.08 0.49
C MET A 84 -4.38 7.80 1.83
N LEU A 85 -5.59 8.06 2.35
CA LEU A 85 -5.79 8.72 3.64
C LEU A 85 -5.22 7.90 4.79
N GLY A 86 -5.47 6.59 4.82
CA GLY A 86 -4.90 5.70 5.83
C GLY A 86 -3.38 5.71 5.78
N GLY A 87 -2.78 5.62 4.58
CA GLY A 87 -1.34 5.74 4.40
C GLY A 87 -0.78 7.08 4.87
N ALA A 88 -1.50 8.18 4.62
CA ALA A 88 -1.09 9.53 5.03
C ALA A 88 -1.11 9.67 6.55
N VAL A 89 -2.21 9.26 7.18
CA VAL A 89 -2.39 9.35 8.63
C VAL A 89 -1.34 8.50 9.35
N PHE A 90 -1.18 7.23 8.96
CA PHE A 90 -0.20 6.36 9.63
C PHE A 90 1.24 6.74 9.28
N SER A 91 1.52 7.26 8.09
CA SER A 91 2.85 7.77 7.79
C SER A 91 3.17 9.03 8.58
N TYR A 92 2.21 9.91 8.83
CA TYR A 92 2.40 11.08 9.70
C TYR A 92 2.64 10.67 11.16
N LEU A 93 1.92 9.66 11.65
CA LEU A 93 2.00 9.22 13.06
C LEU A 93 3.21 8.32 13.36
N LEU A 94 3.61 7.45 12.44
CA LEU A 94 4.60 6.38 12.69
C LEU A 94 5.92 6.58 11.94
N ALA A 95 5.92 7.33 10.84
CA ALA A 95 7.10 7.65 10.05
C ALA A 95 7.38 9.16 10.11
N ALA A 96 7.64 9.65 11.32
CA ALA A 96 8.05 11.03 11.54
C ALA A 96 9.32 11.36 10.72
N SER A 97 9.27 12.48 9.99
CA SER A 97 10.38 13.33 9.51
C SER A 97 11.02 13.16 8.11
N SER A 98 10.53 12.31 7.19
CA SER A 98 10.98 12.40 5.78
C SER A 98 9.82 12.60 4.79
N GLY A 99 9.83 13.74 4.10
CA GLY A 99 8.79 14.09 3.12
C GLY A 99 8.68 13.06 1.98
N ALA A 100 9.82 12.48 1.57
CA ALA A 100 9.84 11.40 0.57
C ALA A 100 9.21 10.10 1.11
N GLY A 101 9.49 9.73 2.36
CA GLY A 101 8.89 8.54 2.99
C GLY A 101 7.37 8.65 3.11
N PHE A 102 6.85 9.85 3.40
CA PHE A 102 5.42 10.12 3.42
C PHE A 102 4.73 9.83 2.09
N VAL A 103 5.29 10.35 0.99
CA VAL A 103 4.74 10.14 -0.36
C VAL A 103 4.83 8.66 -0.74
N VAL A 104 5.93 7.99 -0.44
CA VAL A 104 6.08 6.56 -0.73
C VAL A 104 5.05 5.74 0.05
N ASN A 105 4.87 6.00 1.34
CA ASN A 105 3.93 5.26 2.18
C ASN A 105 2.46 5.47 1.77
N THR A 106 2.11 6.69 1.37
CA THR A 106 0.76 7.01 0.87
C THR A 106 0.46 6.32 -0.45
N VAL A 107 1.38 6.39 -1.42
CA VAL A 107 1.27 5.69 -2.71
C VAL A 107 1.23 4.17 -2.49
N MET A 108 1.99 3.67 -1.52
CA MET A 108 2.01 2.26 -1.16
C MET A 108 0.70 1.78 -0.56
N ALA A 109 0.11 2.52 0.36
CA ALA A 109 -1.21 2.22 0.89
C ALA A 109 -2.31 2.33 -0.18
N ALA A 110 -2.20 3.27 -1.11
CA ALA A 110 -3.12 3.40 -2.23
C ALA A 110 -3.05 2.18 -3.17
N LEU A 111 -1.83 1.75 -3.51
CA LEU A 111 -1.61 0.55 -4.33
C LEU A 111 -2.12 -0.70 -3.61
N ALA A 112 -1.92 -0.81 -2.29
CA ALA A 112 -2.45 -1.89 -1.48
C ALA A 112 -3.98 -1.97 -1.56
N ALA A 113 -4.67 -0.83 -1.46
CA ALA A 113 -6.12 -0.75 -1.64
C ALA A 113 -6.56 -1.16 -3.06
N GLY A 114 -5.80 -0.77 -4.08
CA GLY A 114 -6.03 -1.18 -5.47
C GLY A 114 -5.88 -2.70 -5.66
N LEU A 115 -4.80 -3.29 -5.13
CA LEU A 115 -4.55 -4.73 -5.17
C LEU A 115 -5.61 -5.53 -4.39
N PHE A 116 -6.09 -4.98 -3.28
CA PHE A 116 -7.20 -5.55 -2.53
C PHE A 116 -8.49 -5.59 -3.36
N LEU A 117 -8.85 -4.49 -4.02
CA LEU A 117 -10.01 -4.45 -4.93
C LEU A 117 -9.83 -5.41 -6.12
N PHE A 118 -8.63 -5.51 -6.67
CA PHE A 118 -8.31 -6.48 -7.71
C PHE A 118 -8.48 -7.92 -7.22
N GLY A 119 -8.02 -8.23 -6.01
CA GLY A 119 -8.20 -9.54 -5.41
C GLY A 119 -9.66 -9.88 -5.14
N LEU A 120 -10.44 -8.90 -4.69
CA LEU A 120 -11.86 -9.09 -4.52
C LEU A 120 -12.54 -9.45 -5.84
N ARG A 121 -12.18 -8.80 -6.96
CA ARG A 121 -12.74 -9.15 -8.28
C ARG A 121 -12.26 -10.50 -8.82
N ARG A 122 -10.99 -10.86 -8.56
CA ARG A 122 -10.42 -12.09 -9.10
C ARG A 122 -10.87 -13.34 -8.34
N PHE A 123 -11.21 -13.19 -7.06
CA PHE A 123 -11.61 -14.32 -6.22
C PHE A 123 -13.12 -14.36 -5.90
N ALA A 124 -13.87 -13.27 -6.08
CA ALA A 124 -15.33 -13.29 -6.02
C ALA A 124 -15.95 -14.04 -7.20
#